data_AF-A0A376TS80-F1
#
_entry.id   AF-A0A376TS80-F1
#
_cell.length_a   1.000
_cell.length_b   1.000
_cell.length_c   1.000
_cell.angle_alpha   90.00
_cell.angle_beta   90.00
_cell.angle_gamma   90.00
#
_symmetry.space_group_name_H-M   'P 1'
#
loop_
_entity.id
_entity.type
_entity.pdbx_description
1 polymer ?
#
loop_
_entity_poly.entity_id
_entity_poly.type
_entity_poly.pdbx_seq_one_letter_code
_entity_poly.pdbx_strand_id
1 'polypeptide(L)' 'MPQQIELRNIALQAAQPLVHGVSLTLQRGRVLALVGGSGSGKSLTCAATLAFCPLAFARRRGKF' A
#
# COMPACT_ATOMS: atom_id res chain seq x y z
N MET A 1 -0.43 -17.12 16.00
CA MET A 1 -0.90 -15.73 15.95
C MET A 1 0.12 -14.92 15.17
N PRO A 2 -0.20 -14.32 14.02
CA PRO A 2 0.79 -13.59 13.23
C PRO A 2 1.34 -12.41 14.04
N GLN A 3 2.66 -12.33 14.17
CA GLN A 3 3.34 -11.27 14.92
C GLN A 3 3.57 -10.02 14.07
N GLN A 4 3.35 -10.11 12.75
CA GLN A 4 3.55 -9.02 11.81
C GLN A 4 2.62 -9.12 10.60
N ILE A 5 2.33 -7.98 10.00
CA ILE A 5 1.71 -7.83 8.69
C ILE A 5 2.78 -7.29 7.75
N GLU A 6 2.97 -7.95 6.62
CA GLU A 6 3.92 -7.52 5.60
C GLU A 6 3.20 -7.23 4.29
N LEU A 7 3.52 -6.07 3.73
CA LEU A 7 3.04 -5.57 2.46
C LEU A 7 4.26 -5.42 1.57
N ARG A 8 4.30 -6.15 0.46
CA ARG A 8 5.43 -6.12 -0.47
C ARG A 8 4.98 -5.54 -1.80
N ASN A 9 5.80 -4.65 -2.34
CA ASN A 9 5.69 -4.11 -3.68
C ASN A 9 4.27 -3.61 -4.03
N ILE A 10 3.67 -2.80 -3.15
CA ILE A 10 2.43 -2.08 -3.43
C ILE A 10 2.73 -1.03 -4.49
N ALA A 11 2.32 -1.30 -5.71
CA ALA A 11 2.31 -0.34 -6.80
C ALA A 11 0.87 -0.01 -7.20
N LEU A 12 0.60 1.27 -7.46
CA LEU A 12 -0.70 1.73 -7.96
C LEU A 12 -0.49 2.49 -9.26
N GLN A 13 -1.30 2.15 -10.26
CA GLN A 13 -1.25 2.72 -11.60
C GLN A 13 -2.65 3.18 -12.02
N ALA A 14 -2.72 4.36 -12.63
CA ALA A 14 -3.86 4.83 -13.43
C ALA A 14 -3.35 5.10 -14.85
N ALA A 15 -3.61 6.28 -15.41
CA ALA A 15 -2.97 6.74 -16.64
C ALA A 15 -1.43 6.89 -16.51
N GLN A 16 -0.95 7.17 -15.28
CA GLN A 16 0.46 7.23 -14.91
C GLN A 16 0.67 6.56 -13.54
N PRO A 17 1.92 6.17 -13.17
CA PRO A 17 2.20 5.61 -11.86
C PRO A 17 1.83 6.58 -10.73
N LEU A 18 1.00 6.13 -9.78
CA LEU A 18 0.55 6.90 -8.61
C LEU A 18 1.35 6.56 -7.36
N VAL A 19 1.73 5.29 -7.21
CA VAL A 19 2.55 4.79 -6.11
C VAL A 19 3.59 3.83 -6.69
N HIS A 20 4.87 4.08 -6.38
CA HIS A 20 5.99 3.28 -6.85
C HIS A 20 6.37 2.22 -5.81
N GLY A 21 6.01 0.96 -6.07
CA GLY A 21 6.58 -0.23 -5.42
C GLY A 21 6.88 -0.12 -3.92
N VAL A 22 5.89 0.23 -3.10
CA VAL A 22 6.06 0.47 -1.67
C VAL A 22 5.98 -0.85 -0.90
N SER A 23 6.97 -1.13 -0.05
CA SER A 23 6.95 -2.27 0.86
C SER A 23 6.94 -1.79 2.31
N LEU A 24 6.04 -2.33 3.13
CA LEU A 24 5.83 -1.93 4.53
C LEU A 24 5.69 -3.16 5.40
N THR A 25 6.23 -3.10 6.61
CA THR A 25 6.04 -4.14 7.63
C THR A 25 5.47 -3.50 8.89
N LEU A 26 4.37 -4.05 9.41
CA LEU A 26 3.74 -3.61 10.65
C LEU A 26 3.82 -4.75 11.68
N GLN A 27 4.54 -4.51 12.76
CA GLN A 27 4.63 -5.44 13.89
C GLN A 27 3.42 -5.31 14.82
N ARG A 28 3.01 -6.41 15.45
CA ARG A 28 1.94 -6.40 16.46
C ARG A 28 2.28 -5.43 17.59
N GLY A 29 1.31 -4.59 17.97
CA GLY A 29 1.48 -3.59 19.03
C GLY A 29 2.27 -2.34 18.61
N ARG A 30 2.60 -2.19 17.32
CA ARG A 30 3.17 -0.96 16.77
C ARG A 30 2.12 -0.19 15.96
N VAL A 31 2.34 1.12 15.84
CA VAL A 31 1.57 2.00 14.96
C VAL A 31 2.51 2.44 13.84
N LEU A 32 2.06 2.32 12.59
CA LEU A 32 2.76 2.82 11.42
C LEU A 32 1.97 3.98 10.82
N ALA A 33 2.62 5.13 10.66
CA ALA A 33 2.02 6.32 10.04
C ALA A 33 2.66 6.57 8.67
N LEU A 34 1.81 6.80 7.66
CA LEU A 34 2.25 7.27 6.33
C LEU A 34 2.15 8.80 6.30
N VAL A 35 3.30 9.48 6.14
CA VAL A 35 3.41 10.95 6.11
C VAL A 35 4.00 11.44 4.79
N GLY A 36 3.63 12.66 4.38
CA GLY A 36 4.07 13.25 3.11
C GLY A 36 3.10 14.28 2.55
N GLY A 37 3.52 15.06 1.55
CA GLY A 37 2.74 16.15 0.95
C GLY A 37 1.43 15.70 0.27
N SER A 38 0.51 16.64 0.00
CA SER A 38 -0.74 16.35 -0.73
C SER A 38 -0.42 15.70 -2.09
N GLY A 39 -1.20 14.68 -2.50
CA GLY A 39 -1.00 13.97 -3.78
C GLY A 39 0.04 12.85 -3.80
N SER A 40 0.83 12.65 -2.75
CA SER A 40 1.88 11.60 -2.66
C SER A 40 1.38 10.14 -2.60
N GLY A 41 0.08 9.90 -2.75
CA GLY A 41 -0.48 8.54 -2.77
C GLY A 41 -0.71 7.88 -1.40
N LYS A 42 -0.56 8.57 -0.27
CA LYS A 42 -0.78 8.03 1.09
C LYS A 42 -2.15 7.35 1.27
N SER A 43 -3.24 8.05 0.95
CA SER A 43 -4.60 7.52 1.08
C SER A 43 -4.84 6.34 0.15
N LEU A 44 -4.23 6.37 -1.04
CA LEU A 44 -4.27 5.28 -2.01
C LEU A 44 -3.52 4.04 -1.50
N THR A 45 -2.32 4.22 -0.92
CA THR A 45 -1.57 3.14 -0.26
C THR A 45 -2.33 2.56 0.92
N CYS A 46 -2.97 3.38 1.77
CA CYS A 46 -3.84 2.91 2.85
C CYS A 46 -5.03 2.10 2.32
N ALA A 47 -5.72 2.58 1.29
CA ALA A 47 -6.85 1.89 0.69
C ALA A 47 -6.44 0.53 0.07
N ALA A 48 -5.29 0.48 -0.60
CA ALA A 48 -4.74 -0.75 -1.16
C ALA A 48 -4.33 -1.77 -0.07
N THR A 49 -3.82 -1.26 1.05
CA THR A 49 -3.39 -2.04 2.21
C THR A 49 -4.56 -2.65 2.98
N LEU A 50 -5.60 -1.84 3.25
CA LEU A 50 -6.78 -2.24 4.02
C LEU A 50 -7.78 -3.06 3.19
N ALA A 51 -7.41 -3.47 1.97
CA ALA A 51 -8.30 -4.12 0.99
C ALA A 51 -9.60 -3.32 0.70
N PHE A 52 -9.61 -2.02 0.99
CA PHE A 52 -10.76 -1.13 0.83
C PHE A 52 -10.74 -0.41 -0.55
N CYS A 53 -9.82 -0.76 -1.43
CA CYS A 53 -9.73 -0.12 -2.74
C CYS A 53 -10.94 -0.54 -3.61
N PRO A 54 -11.82 0.40 -4.02
CA PRO A 54 -12.87 0.10 -4.99
C PRO A 54 -12.20 -0.30 -6.31
N LEU A 55 -12.83 -1.25 -7.01
CA LEU A 55 -12.36 -2.09 -8.12
C LEU A 55 -11.79 -1.39 -9.38
N ALA A 56 -11.39 -0.12 -9.32
CA ALA A 56 -10.82 0.62 -10.46
C ALA A 56 -9.30 0.50 -10.61
N PHE A 57 -8.59 -0.14 -9.66
CA PHE A 57 -7.14 -0.29 -9.69
C PHE A 57 -6.74 -1.78 -9.73
N ALA A 58 -6.15 -2.20 -10.85
CA ALA A 58 -5.70 -3.56 -11.03
C ALA A 58 -4.54 -3.89 -10.07
N ARG A 59 -4.83 -4.64 -9.00
CA ARG A 59 -3.83 -5.15 -8.07
C ARG A 59 -2.96 -6.21 -8.77
N ARG A 60 -1.84 -5.81 -9.37
CA ARG A 60 -0.82 -6.77 -9.81
C ARG A 60 -0.09 -7.31 -8.58
N ARG A 61 -0.42 -8.52 -8.15
CA ARG A 61 0.39 -9.24 -7.15
C ARG A 61 1.63 -9.81 -7.85
N GLY A 62 2.69 -9.02 -7.92
CA GLY A 62 3.98 -9.46 -8.46
C GLY A 62 4.67 -10.43 -7.51
N LYS A 63 4.90 -11.66 -7.97
CA LYS A 63 5.99 -12.51 -7.48
C LYS A 63 7.20 -12.20 -8.37
N PHE A 64 8.27 -11.69 -7.79
CA PHE A 64 9.62 -11.76 -8.34
C PHE A 64 10.55 -12.12 -7.18
#